data_AF-A0A2E8A4D8-F1
#
_entry.id   AF-A0A2E8A4D8-F1
#
_cell.length_a   1.000
_cell.length_b   1.000
_cell.length_c   1.000
_cell.angle_alpha   90.00
_cell.angle_beta   90.00
_cell.angle_gamma   90.00
#
_symmetry.space_group_name_H-M   'P 1'
#
loop_
_entity.id
_entity.type
_entity.pdbx_description
1 polymer ?
#
loop_
_entity_poly.entity_id
_entity_poly.type
_entity_poly.pdbx_seq_one_letter_code
_entity_poly.pdbx_strand_id
1 'polypeptide(L)'
;MFANPMPVPAELQKSWDSADTMLSENKFNEALAELREAWPLCENDGQKVRTLRQAGDVGTAHGLEEEDSQKRHWQKALKSYKRALKIDPKNKETRR
;
A
#
# COMPACT_ATOMS: atom_id res chain seq x y z
N MET A 1 -10.14 -20.78 -15.41
CA MET A 1 -10.69 -19.48 -15.85
C MET A 1 -9.99 -18.41 -15.04
N PHE A 2 -8.97 -17.78 -15.60
CA PHE A 2 -8.25 -16.70 -14.93
C PHE A 2 -9.18 -15.49 -14.86
N ALA A 3 -9.42 -14.96 -13.67
CA ALA A 3 -10.22 -13.76 -13.49
C ALA A 3 -9.59 -12.64 -14.33
N ASN A 4 -10.29 -12.16 -15.36
CA ASN A 4 -9.95 -10.91 -16.01
C ASN A 4 -9.90 -9.85 -14.92
N PRO A 5 -8.76 -9.20 -14.64
CA PRO A 5 -8.74 -8.12 -13.67
C PRO A 5 -9.61 -7.02 -14.25
N MET A 6 -10.75 -6.75 -13.60
CA MET A 6 -11.52 -5.53 -13.83
C MET A 6 -10.55 -4.36 -13.93
N PRO A 7 -10.71 -3.47 -14.94
CA PRO A 7 -9.78 -2.36 -15.14
C PRO A 7 -9.69 -1.58 -13.84
N VAL A 8 -8.46 -1.42 -13.34
CA VAL A 8 -8.20 -0.56 -12.19
C VAL A 8 -8.72 0.83 -12.54
N PRO A 9 -9.54 1.47 -11.68
CA PRO A 9 -9.96 2.85 -11.91
C PRO A 9 -8.74 3.71 -12.23
N ALA A 10 -8.81 4.51 -13.30
CA ALA A 10 -7.68 5.33 -13.73
C ALA A 10 -7.20 6.29 -12.64
N GLU A 11 -8.12 6.77 -11.80
CA GLU A 11 -7.83 7.58 -10.62
C GLU A 11 -7.01 6.81 -9.57
N LEU A 12 -7.36 5.54 -9.33
CA LEU A 12 -6.63 4.67 -8.42
C LEU A 12 -5.23 4.35 -8.95
N GLN A 13 -5.10 4.03 -10.24
CA GLN A 13 -3.79 3.78 -10.86
C GLN A 13 -2.90 5.02 -10.77
N LYS A 14 -3.44 6.21 -11.06
CA LYS A 14 -2.73 7.48 -10.94
C LYS A 14 -2.24 7.73 -9.50
N SER A 15 -3.09 7.46 -8.50
CA SER A 15 -2.70 7.59 -7.08
C SER A 15 -1.55 6.65 -6.69
N TRP A 16 -1.50 5.44 -7.25
CA TRP A 16 -0.40 4.50 -7.04
C TRP A 16 0.90 4.99 -7.68
N ASP A 17 0.83 5.51 -8.90
CA ASP A 17 2.01 6.03 -9.60
C ASP A 17 2.55 7.30 -8.90
N SER A 18 1.66 8.17 -8.41
CA SER A 18 2.02 9.32 -7.58
C SER A 18 2.66 8.89 -6.25
N ALA A 19 2.11 7.90 -5.56
CA ALA A 19 2.68 7.39 -4.32
C ALA A 19 4.07 6.74 -4.51
N ASP A 20 4.34 6.09 -5.63
CA ASP A 20 5.65 5.52 -5.97
C ASP A 20 6.69 6.61 -6.28
N THR A 21 6.26 7.67 -6.96
CA THR A 21 7.08 8.87 -7.19
C THR A 21 7.43 9.53 -5.86
N MET A 22 6.45 9.72 -4.97
CA MET A 22 6.66 10.29 -3.63
C MET A 22 7.53 9.41 -2.74
N LEU A 23 7.45 8.07 -2.86
CA LEU A 23 8.36 7.14 -2.19
C LEU A 23 9.82 7.40 -2.61
N SER A 24 10.06 7.58 -3.91
CA SER A 24 11.38 7.88 -4.47
C SER A 24 11.91 9.26 -4.05
N GLU A 25 11.02 10.21 -3.78
CA GLU A 25 11.32 11.55 -3.27
C GLU A 25 11.45 11.60 -1.73
N ASN A 26 11.37 10.46 -1.02
CA ASN A 26 11.31 10.36 0.44
C ASN A 26 10.12 11.10 1.10
N LYS A 27 9.08 11.42 0.34
CA LYS A 27 7.85 12.07 0.83
C LYS A 27 6.83 11.05 1.33
N PHE A 28 7.23 10.22 2.28
CA PHE A 28 6.40 9.07 2.65
C PHE A 28 5.07 9.45 3.33
N ASN A 29 5.02 10.59 4.05
CA ASN A 29 3.77 11.05 4.66
C ASN A 29 2.73 11.47 3.62
N GLU A 30 3.17 12.13 2.55
CA GLU A 30 2.32 12.50 1.41
C GLU A 30 1.87 11.25 0.65
N ALA A 31 2.80 10.31 0.40
CA ALA A 31 2.48 9.03 -0.23
C ALA A 31 1.42 8.23 0.55
N LEU A 32 1.52 8.20 1.88
CA LEU A 32 0.53 7.55 2.74
C LEU A 32 -0.83 8.27 2.73
N ALA A 33 -0.85 9.59 2.59
CA ALA A 33 -2.07 10.36 2.48
C ALA A 33 -2.77 10.07 1.15
N GLU A 34 -2.03 10.09 0.04
CA GLU A 34 -2.53 9.77 -1.31
C GLU A 34 -3.15 8.37 -1.36
N LEU A 35 -2.44 7.36 -0.83
CA LEU A 35 -2.94 5.98 -0.75
C LEU A 35 -4.19 5.85 0.13
N ARG A 36 -4.36 6.74 1.13
CA ARG A 36 -5.54 6.76 2.00
C ARG A 36 -6.73 7.43 1.33
N GLU A 37 -6.51 8.48 0.52
CA GLU A 37 -7.54 9.10 -0.31
C GLU A 37 -8.01 8.17 -1.43
N ALA A 38 -7.10 7.34 -1.94
CA ALA A 38 -7.42 6.31 -2.93
C ALA A 38 -8.10 5.06 -2.34
N TRP A 39 -8.09 4.90 -1.02
CA TRP A 39 -8.72 3.76 -0.33
C TRP A 39 -10.22 3.59 -0.61
N PRO A 40 -11.08 4.63 -0.51
CA PRO A 40 -12.50 4.52 -0.86
C PRO A 40 -12.75 4.21 -2.35
N LEU A 41 -11.78 4.49 -3.24
CA LEU A 41 -11.88 4.16 -4.67
C LEU A 41 -11.59 2.68 -4.97
N CYS A 42 -11.12 1.91 -3.98
CA CYS A 42 -10.83 0.50 -4.14
C CYS A 42 -12.12 -0.35 -4.08
N GLU A 43 -12.64 -0.73 -5.26
CA GLU A 43 -13.86 -1.53 -5.39
C GLU A 43 -13.59 -3.03 -5.16
N ASN A 44 -12.39 -3.51 -5.49
CA ASN A 44 -12.03 -4.92 -5.40
C ASN A 44 -11.02 -5.20 -4.28
N ASP A 45 -11.09 -6.39 -3.71
CA ASP A 45 -10.15 -6.89 -2.71
C ASP A 45 -8.71 -6.96 -3.26
N GLY A 46 -8.51 -7.25 -4.55
CA GLY A 46 -7.19 -7.18 -5.18
C GLY A 46 -6.60 -5.76 -5.21
N GLN A 47 -7.43 -4.74 -5.43
CA GLN A 47 -7.02 -3.33 -5.39
C GLN A 47 -6.69 -2.91 -3.96
N LYS A 48 -7.55 -3.26 -2.99
CA LYS A 48 -7.30 -3.02 -1.56
C LYS A 48 -5.99 -3.66 -1.10
N VAL A 49 -5.71 -4.88 -1.53
CA VAL A 49 -4.47 -5.59 -1.21
C VAL A 49 -3.25 -4.87 -1.78
N ARG A 50 -3.30 -4.43 -3.04
CA ARG A 50 -2.20 -3.66 -3.66
C ARG A 50 -1.96 -2.33 -2.94
N THR A 51 -3.01 -1.57 -2.64
CA THR A 51 -2.92 -0.30 -1.89
C THR A 51 -2.33 -0.51 -0.49
N LEU A 52 -2.76 -1.55 0.23
CA LEU A 52 -2.20 -1.87 1.55
C LEU A 52 -0.74 -2.34 1.48
N ARG A 53 -0.37 -3.08 0.42
CA ARG A 53 1.03 -3.49 0.20
C ARG A 53 1.90 -2.27 0.00
N GLN A 54 1.50 -1.37 -0.89
CA GLN A 54 2.23 -0.14 -1.17
C GLN A 54 2.33 0.76 0.06
N ALA A 55 1.26 0.87 0.85
CA ALA A 55 1.30 1.59 2.13
C ALA A 55 2.25 0.93 3.15
N GLY A 56 2.38 -0.40 3.12
CA GLY A 56 3.37 -1.14 3.92
C GLY A 56 4.80 -0.87 3.46
N ASP A 57 5.03 -0.85 2.14
CA ASP A 57 6.34 -0.61 1.54
C ASP A 57 6.81 0.82 1.87
N VAL A 58 5.93 1.82 1.69
CA VAL A 58 6.13 3.22 2.11
C VAL A 58 6.40 3.34 3.61
N GLY A 59 5.62 2.63 4.44
CA GLY A 59 5.82 2.65 5.90
C GLY A 59 7.13 1.97 6.35
N THR A 60 7.64 1.00 5.58
CA THR A 60 8.92 0.35 5.84
C THR A 60 10.08 1.26 5.46
N ALA A 61 9.99 1.91 4.29
CA ALA A 61 10.97 2.90 3.83
C ALA A 61 11.04 4.12 4.78
N HIS A 62 9.90 4.68 5.20
CA HIS A 62 9.88 5.75 6.21
C HIS A 62 10.50 5.30 7.54
N GLY A 63 10.35 4.03 7.92
CA GLY A 63 11.00 3.49 9.12
C GLY A 63 12.52 3.31 8.98
N LEU A 64 13.03 3.13 7.76
CA LEU A 64 14.47 3.08 7.51
C LEU A 64 15.10 4.48 7.61
N GLU A 65 14.38 5.52 7.19
CA GLU A 65 14.84 6.91 7.28
C GLU A 65 14.78 7.45 8.73
N GLU A 66 13.73 7.11 9.48
CA GLU A 66 13.51 7.58 10.86
C GLU A 66 13.90 6.51 11.88
N GLU A 67 15.19 6.40 12.21
CA GLU A 67 15.74 5.36 13.09
C GLU A 67 15.15 5.40 14.51
N ASP A 68 14.89 6.59 15.06
CA ASP A 68 14.28 6.78 16.40
C ASP A 68 12.83 6.29 16.48
N SER A 69 12.08 6.38 15.38
CA SER A 69 10.66 5.97 15.30
C SER A 69 10.44 4.68 14.52
N GLN A 70 11.51 4.03 14.08
CA GLN A 70 11.54 2.89 13.16
C GLN A 70 10.58 1.77 13.56
N LYS A 71 10.63 1.32 14.82
CA LYS A 71 9.74 0.26 15.33
C LYS A 71 8.26 0.61 15.20
N ARG A 72 7.89 1.86 15.44
CA ARG A 72 6.49 2.32 15.37
C ARG A 72 6.00 2.37 13.93
N HIS A 73 6.86 2.78 12.99
CA HIS A 73 6.55 2.77 11.57
C HIS A 73 6.43 1.35 11.02
N TRP A 74 7.35 0.45 11.39
CA TRP A 74 7.28 -0.97 11.02
C TRP A 74 6.07 -1.69 11.60
N GLN A 75 5.67 -1.39 12.83
CA GLN A 75 4.42 -1.95 13.38
C GLN A 75 3.18 -1.47 12.63
N LYS A 76 3.16 -0.23 12.13
CA LYS A 76 2.08 0.26 11.28
C LYS A 76 2.09 -0.43 9.92
N ALA A 77 3.25 -0.55 9.27
CA ALA A 77 3.39 -1.29 8.01
C ALA A 77 2.94 -2.74 8.14
N LEU A 78 3.36 -3.43 9.20
CA LEU A 78 2.96 -4.80 9.50
C LEU A 78 1.45 -4.95 9.73
N LYS A 79 0.80 -3.95 10.33
CA LYS A 79 -0.68 -3.93 10.44
C LYS A 79 -1.34 -3.79 9.07
N SER A 80 -0.78 -2.99 8.16
CA SER A 80 -1.27 -2.87 6.78
C SER A 80 -1.13 -4.18 6.01
N TYR A 81 0.03 -4.85 6.07
CA TYR A 81 0.20 -6.17 5.46
C TYR A 81 -0.73 -7.23 6.06
N LYS A 82 -0.91 -7.25 7.39
CA LYS A 82 -1.88 -8.16 8.05
C LYS A 82 -3.31 -7.90 7.60
N ARG A 83 -3.70 -6.64 7.35
CA ARG A 83 -5.02 -6.33 6.79
C ARG A 83 -5.12 -6.82 5.35
N ALA A 84 -4.06 -6.70 4.56
CA ALA A 84 -4.03 -7.20 3.19
C ALA A 84 -4.20 -8.73 3.15
N LEU A 85 -3.47 -9.45 4.02
CA LEU A 85 -3.60 -10.90 4.20
C LEU A 85 -4.99 -11.34 4.71
N LYS A 86 -5.69 -10.49 5.48
CA LYS A 86 -7.08 -10.79 5.90
C LYS A 86 -8.06 -10.66 4.74
N ILE A 87 -7.82 -9.72 3.83
CA ILE A 87 -8.69 -9.46 2.68
C ILE A 87 -8.49 -10.55 1.62
N ASP A 88 -7.24 -10.89 1.30
CA ASP A 88 -6.93 -12.01 0.42
C ASP A 88 -5.90 -12.96 1.05
N PRO A 89 -6.35 -13.96 1.83
CA PRO A 89 -5.47 -14.94 2.47
C PRO A 89 -4.79 -15.89 1.48
N LYS A 90 -5.21 -15.91 0.20
CA LYS A 90 -4.59 -16.71 -0.87
C LYS A 90 -3.54 -15.94 -1.67
N ASN A 91 -3.40 -14.63 -1.45
CA ASN A 91 -2.46 -13.82 -2.20
C ASN A 91 -1.01 -14.09 -1.72
N LYS A 92 -0.26 -14.86 -2.52
CA LYS A 92 1.14 -15.20 -2.21
C LYS A 92 2.06 -13.98 -2.14
N GLU A 93 1.68 -12.85 -2.75
CA GLU A 93 2.50 -11.63 -2.78
C GLU A 93 2.52 -10.85 -1.45
N THR A 94 1.52 -11.04 -0.59
CA THR A 94 1.44 -10.36 0.72
C THR A 94 2.11 -11.12 1.86
N ARG A 95 2.66 -12.30 1.57
CA ARG A 95 3.40 -13.14 2.50
C ARG A 95 4.90 -12.78 2.45
N ARG A 96 5.24 -11.53 2.76
CA ARG A 96 6.62 -11.04 2.89
C ARG A 96 6.95 -10.75 4.34
#